data_AF-F0GU42-F1
#
_entry.id   AF-F0GU42-F1
#
_cell.length_a   1.000
_cell.length_b   1.000
_cell.length_c   1.000
_cell.angle_alpha   90.00
_cell.angle_beta   90.00
_cell.angle_gamma   90.00
#
_symmetry.space_group_name_H-M   'P 1'
#
loop_
_entity.id
_entity.type
_entity.pdbx_description
1 polymer ?
#
loop_
_entity_poly.entity_id
_entity_poly.type
_entity_poly.pdbx_seq_one_letter_code
_entity_poly.pdbx_strand_id
1 'polypeptide(L)'
;MQIEQKEMFDLMNGLKDLYLEEIEKHGRDLLIYGLSKNKTVTGYEVNMTIGYPEIIIGTNKDFVYLKINTYNNMLIVDLLYTKAKNKIDEIRKAIDCGEIDF
;
A
#
# COMPACT_ATOMS: atom_id res chain seq x y z
N MET A 1 -26.31 -8.30 4.31
CA MET A 1 -26.06 -6.90 4.70
C MET A 1 -25.09 -6.71 5.88
N GLN A 2 -25.30 -7.26 7.10
CA GLN A 2 -24.28 -7.19 8.18
C GLN A 2 -23.12 -8.18 8.00
N ILE A 3 -23.41 -9.38 7.48
CA ILE A 3 -22.42 -10.44 7.24
C ILE A 3 -21.41 -10.01 6.17
N GLU A 4 -21.88 -9.48 5.03
CA GLU A 4 -21.02 -9.03 3.93
C GLU A 4 -20.09 -7.87 4.31
N GLN A 5 -20.53 -6.96 5.19
CA GLN A 5 -19.67 -5.88 5.69
C GLN A 5 -18.57 -6.43 6.61
N LYS A 6 -18.91 -7.37 7.50
CA LYS A 6 -17.94 -8.02 8.37
C LYS A 6 -16.90 -8.81 7.57
N GLU A 7 -17.34 -9.59 6.60
CA GLU A 7 -16.46 -10.35 5.70
C GLU A 7 -15.50 -9.43 4.93
N MET A 8 -15.97 -8.26 4.48
CA MET A 8 -15.09 -7.28 3.84
C MET A 8 -14.08 -6.65 4.80
N PHE A 9 -14.46 -6.37 6.04
CA PHE A 9 -13.51 -5.90 7.05
C PHE A 9 -12.46 -6.96 7.39
N ASP A 10 -12.87 -8.22 7.53
CA ASP A 10 -11.97 -9.34 7.80
C ASP A 10 -11.00 -9.54 6.62
N LEU A 11 -11.49 -9.44 5.37
CA LEU A 11 -10.66 -9.47 4.17
C LEU A 11 -9.64 -8.32 4.13
N MET A 12 -10.08 -7.08 4.33
CA MET A 12 -9.19 -5.91 4.32
C MET A 12 -8.14 -6.00 5.42
N ASN A 13 -8.51 -6.48 6.61
CA ASN A 13 -7.56 -6.69 7.70
C ASN A 13 -6.54 -7.80 7.39
N GLY A 14 -6.98 -8.91 6.80
CA GLY A 14 -6.07 -9.98 6.37
C GLY A 14 -5.07 -9.50 5.32
N LEU A 15 -5.54 -8.74 4.32
CA LEU A 15 -4.68 -8.16 3.29
C LEU A 15 -3.73 -7.11 3.87
N LYS A 16 -4.20 -6.28 4.81
CA LYS A 16 -3.37 -5.33 5.55
C LYS A 16 -2.23 -6.06 6.25
N ASP A 17 -2.53 -7.07 7.04
CA ASP A 17 -1.53 -7.78 7.83
C ASP A 17 -0.51 -8.50 6.94
N LEU A 18 -0.97 -9.10 5.84
CA LEU A 18 -0.13 -9.71 4.80
C LEU A 18 0.82 -8.68 4.18
N TYR A 19 0.30 -7.57 3.65
CA TYR A 19 1.15 -6.58 2.98
C TYR A 19 2.08 -5.86 3.96
N LEU A 20 1.67 -5.63 5.21
CA LEU A 20 2.58 -5.10 6.23
C LEU A 20 3.75 -6.06 6.52
N GLU A 21 3.52 -7.38 6.44
CA GLU A 21 4.60 -8.38 6.58
C GLU A 21 5.55 -8.36 5.39
N GLU A 22 5.00 -8.33 4.18
CA GLU A 22 5.80 -8.26 2.97
C GLU A 22 6.61 -6.97 2.91
N ILE A 23 6.02 -5.83 3.29
CA ILE A 23 6.74 -4.56 3.39
C ILE A 23 7.82 -4.62 4.48
N GLU A 24 7.53 -5.16 5.66
CA GLU A 24 8.54 -5.29 6.72
C GLU A 24 9.76 -6.12 6.26
N LYS A 25 9.50 -7.20 5.53
CA LYS A 25 10.52 -8.15 5.07
C LYS A 25 11.29 -7.65 3.85
N HIS A 26 10.60 -7.11 2.85
CA HIS A 26 11.15 -6.78 1.53
C HIS A 26 11.30 -5.28 1.29
N GLY A 27 10.54 -4.45 2.02
CA GLY A 27 10.64 -3.00 1.97
C GLY A 27 10.48 -2.46 0.55
N ARG A 28 11.46 -1.70 0.05
CA ARG A 28 11.39 -1.14 -1.31
C ARG A 28 11.40 -2.21 -2.42
N ASP A 29 12.00 -3.38 -2.18
CA ASP A 29 12.13 -4.41 -3.21
C ASP A 29 10.77 -5.02 -3.59
N LEU A 30 9.79 -4.94 -2.68
CA LEU A 30 8.40 -5.34 -2.96
C LEU A 30 7.82 -4.54 -4.14
N LEU A 31 8.22 -3.27 -4.30
CA LEU A 31 7.68 -2.38 -5.31
C LEU A 31 8.07 -2.77 -6.75
N ILE A 32 9.09 -3.63 -6.93
CA ILE A 32 9.46 -4.20 -8.25
C ILE A 32 8.29 -5.03 -8.81
N TYR A 33 7.44 -5.57 -7.95
CA TYR A 33 6.23 -6.28 -8.35
C TYR A 33 5.03 -5.35 -8.58
N GLY A 34 5.22 -4.04 -8.45
CA GLY A 34 4.22 -3.04 -8.78
C GLY A 34 3.93 -3.03 -10.28
N LEU A 35 2.69 -2.68 -10.63
CA LEU A 35 2.18 -2.72 -12.01
C LEU A 35 2.19 -1.36 -12.68
N SER A 36 2.01 -0.31 -11.88
CA SER A 36 2.02 1.06 -12.39
C SER A 36 2.34 2.01 -11.26
N LYS A 37 3.01 3.11 -11.63
CA LYS A 37 3.23 4.25 -10.77
C LYS A 37 2.44 5.44 -11.28
N ASN A 38 1.58 5.97 -10.43
CA ASN A 38 0.67 7.06 -10.76
C ASN A 38 0.99 8.28 -9.90
N LYS A 39 1.06 9.45 -10.53
CA LYS A 39 1.14 10.73 -9.82
C LYS A 39 -0.25 11.10 -9.33
N THR A 40 -0.37 11.40 -8.04
CA THR A 40 -1.60 11.88 -7.42
C THR A 40 -1.50 13.38 -7.12
N VAL A 41 -2.57 13.97 -6.60
CA VAL A 41 -2.59 15.37 -6.17
C VAL A 41 -1.64 15.63 -4.99
N THR A 42 -1.35 14.59 -4.20
CA THR A 42 -0.64 14.69 -2.91
C THR A 42 0.71 13.97 -2.89
N GLY A 43 1.03 13.17 -3.90
CA GLY A 43 2.29 12.45 -4.03
C GLY A 43 2.27 11.43 -5.16
N TYR A 44 2.72 10.21 -4.88
CA TYR A 44 2.79 9.12 -5.85
C TYR A 44 2.24 7.84 -5.25
N GLU A 45 1.64 7.02 -6.09
CA GLU A 45 1.07 5.72 -5.72
C GLU A 45 1.58 4.64 -6.66
N VAL A 46 2.03 3.52 -6.10
CA VAL A 46 2.35 2.30 -6.82
C VAL A 46 1.21 1.31 -6.61
N ASN A 47 0.56 0.89 -7.69
CA ASN A 47 -0.48 -0.15 -7.64
C ASN A 47 0.17 -1.53 -7.75
N MET A 48 -0.11 -2.41 -6.79
CA MET A 48 0.49 -3.73 -6.64
C MET A 48 -0.34 -4.86 -7.28
N THR A 49 -1.60 -4.60 -7.64
CA THR A 49 -2.55 -5.66 -8.05
C THR A 49 -3.35 -5.29 -9.29
N ILE A 50 -3.61 -6.27 -10.16
CA ILE A 50 -4.52 -6.10 -11.30
C ILE A 50 -5.94 -6.35 -10.80
N GLY A 51 -6.82 -5.37 -11.02
CA GLY A 51 -8.22 -5.51 -10.65
C GLY A 51 -8.41 -5.41 -9.15
N TYR A 52 -9.14 -6.35 -8.56
CA TYR A 52 -9.76 -6.18 -7.27
C TYR A 52 -9.46 -7.33 -6.29
N PRO A 53 -9.17 -7.06 -5.01
CA PRO A 53 -9.04 -5.74 -4.37
C PRO A 53 -7.78 -5.00 -4.84
N GLU A 54 -7.86 -3.67 -4.87
CA GLU A 54 -6.72 -2.83 -5.26
C GLU A 54 -5.81 -2.60 -4.05
N ILE A 55 -4.54 -2.97 -4.18
CA ILE A 55 -3.52 -2.76 -3.16
C ILE A 55 -2.52 -1.73 -3.66
N ILE A 56 -2.34 -0.66 -2.90
CA ILE A 56 -1.53 0.49 -3.30
C ILE A 56 -0.55 0.84 -2.18
N ILE A 57 0.71 1.04 -2.53
CA ILE A 57 1.71 1.62 -1.63
C ILE A 57 2.00 3.03 -2.15
N GLY A 58 1.79 4.03 -1.31
CA GLY A 58 1.87 5.42 -1.73
C GLY A 58 2.69 6.29 -0.79
N THR A 59 3.14 7.41 -1.34
CA THR A 59 3.76 8.51 -0.62
C THR A 59 2.86 9.71 -0.73
N ASN A 60 2.80 10.51 0.33
CA ASN A 60 2.40 11.90 0.24
C ASN A 60 3.43 12.77 0.98
N LYS A 61 3.17 14.07 1.09
CA LYS A 61 4.07 15.00 1.80
C LYS A 61 4.33 14.57 3.25
N ASP A 62 3.36 13.95 3.89
CA ASP A 62 3.34 13.71 5.33
C ASP A 62 3.85 12.30 5.69
N PHE A 63 3.44 11.25 4.97
CA PHE A 63 3.74 9.85 5.33
C PHE A 63 3.76 8.90 4.12
N VAL A 64 4.20 7.69 4.38
CA VAL A 64 4.11 6.54 3.45
C VAL A 64 2.98 5.66 3.94
N TYR A 65 2.12 5.19 3.03
CA TYR A 65 0.93 4.44 3.40
C TYR A 65 0.72 3.20 2.55
N LEU A 66 0.02 2.24 3.14
CA LEU A 66 -0.65 1.15 2.47
C LEU A 66 -2.14 1.51 2.32
N LYS A 67 -2.66 1.47 1.11
CA LYS A 67 -4.07 1.65 0.79
C LYS A 67 -4.64 0.35 0.22
N ILE A 68 -5.76 -0.10 0.77
CA ILE A 68 -6.52 -1.26 0.32
C ILE A 68 -7.89 -0.77 -0.06
N ASN A 69 -8.17 -0.83 -1.36
CA ASN A 69 -9.41 -0.37 -1.95
C ASN A 69 -10.27 -1.57 -2.30
N THR A 70 -11.48 -1.53 -1.75
CA THR A 70 -12.60 -2.43 -2.00
C THR A 70 -13.77 -1.61 -2.59
N TYR A 71 -14.82 -2.24 -3.12
CA TYR A 71 -15.82 -1.68 -4.03
C TYR A 71 -16.40 -0.39 -3.45
N ASN A 72 -16.75 -0.45 -2.17
CA ASN A 72 -17.31 0.66 -1.41
C ASN A 72 -16.54 0.96 -0.12
N ASN A 73 -15.40 0.29 0.14
CA ASN A 73 -14.62 0.56 1.36
C ASN A 73 -13.16 0.78 1.02
N MET A 74 -12.52 1.64 1.79
CA MET A 74 -11.12 1.96 1.64
C MET A 74 -10.50 1.93 3.02
N LEU A 75 -9.37 1.24 3.12
CA LEU A 75 -8.53 1.21 4.30
C LEU A 75 -7.20 1.87 3.93
N ILE A 76 -6.82 2.91 4.69
CA ILE A 76 -5.51 3.56 4.57
C ILE A 76 -4.77 3.37 5.88
N VAL A 77 -3.54 2.88 5.80
CA VAL A 77 -2.68 2.62 6.95
C VAL A 77 -1.40 3.40 6.77
N ASP A 78 -1.15 4.34 7.68
CA ASP A 78 0.14 5.02 7.79
C ASP A 78 1.19 4.03 8.31
N LEU A 79 2.24 3.79 7.52
CA LEU A 79 3.29 2.83 7.85
C LEU A 79 4.08 3.22 9.09
N LEU A 80 4.07 4.50 9.51
CA LEU A 80 4.78 4.98 10.70
C LEU A 80 4.37 4.26 11.97
N TYR A 81 3.10 3.87 12.06
CA TYR A 81 2.51 3.23 13.23
C TYR A 81 2.41 1.71 13.09
N THR A 82 3.26 1.11 12.24
CA THR A 82 3.22 -0.32 11.94
C THR A 82 4.59 -0.99 12.11
N LYS A 83 4.60 -2.31 11.98
CA LYS A 83 5.83 -3.12 11.92
C LYS A 83 6.74 -2.75 10.73
N ALA A 84 6.19 -2.18 9.67
CA ALA A 84 6.92 -1.72 8.48
C ALA A 84 7.62 -0.35 8.64
N LYS A 85 7.53 0.31 9.81
CA LYS A 85 8.04 1.69 9.99
C LYS A 85 9.51 1.91 9.61
N ASN A 86 10.35 0.89 9.80
CA ASN A 86 11.78 0.98 9.50
C ASN A 86 12.09 0.96 7.99
N LYS A 87 11.07 0.74 7.16
CA LYS A 87 11.17 0.67 5.68
C LYS A 87 10.67 1.94 4.99
N ILE A 88 10.18 2.92 5.75
CA ILE A 88 9.56 4.14 5.22
C ILE A 88 10.51 4.93 4.31
N ASP A 89 11.75 5.15 4.74
CA ASP A 89 12.69 5.99 3.99
C ASP A 89 13.10 5.37 2.65
N GLU A 90 13.31 4.06 2.61
CA GLU A 90 13.66 3.35 1.37
C GLU A 90 12.48 3.28 0.39
N ILE A 91 11.26 3.05 0.89
CA ILE A 91 10.04 3.06 0.07
C ILE A 91 9.79 4.45 -0.49
N ARG A 92 9.90 5.49 0.36
CA ARG A 92 9.69 6.87 -0.08
C ARG A 92 10.68 7.26 -1.17
N LYS A 93 11.96 6.95 -1.01
CA LYS A 93 12.98 7.21 -2.05
C LYS A 93 12.66 6.47 -3.35
N ALA A 94 12.32 5.19 -3.27
CA ALA A 94 12.01 4.39 -4.45
C ALA A 94 10.82 4.97 -5.24
N ILE A 95 9.75 5.34 -4.52
CA ILE A 95 8.55 5.91 -5.11
C ILE A 95 8.79 7.34 -5.61
N ASP A 96 9.39 8.23 -4.83
CA ASP A 96 9.49 9.65 -5.19
C ASP A 96 10.61 9.92 -6.21
N CYS A 97 11.76 9.24 -6.07
CA CYS A 97 12.94 9.45 -6.92
C CYS A 97 12.94 8.60 -8.19
N GLY A 98 11.99 7.67 -8.34
CA GLY A 98 11.88 6.84 -9.55
C GLY A 98 13.02 5.83 -9.68
N GLU A 99 13.46 5.24 -8.57
CA GLU A 99 14.48 4.19 -8.58
C GLU A 99 13.95 2.84 -9.08
N ILE A 100 12.69 2.78 -9.52
CA ILE A 100 12.00 1.58 -9.98
C ILE A 100 11.33 1.89 -11.32
N ASP A 101 11.71 1.13 -12.33
CA ASP A 101 11.10 1.12 -13.66
C ASP A 101 9.90 0.14 -13.65
N PHE A 102 8.75 0.60 -14.14
CA PHE A 102 7.48 -0.15 -14.21
C PHE A 102 7.10 -0.46 -15.66
#